data_AF-A0A369RWG7-F1
#
_entry.id   AF-A0A369RWG7-F1
#
_cell.length_a   1.000
_cell.length_b   1.000
_cell.length_c   1.000
_cell.angle_alpha   90.00
_cell.angle_beta   90.00
_cell.angle_gamma   90.00
#
_symmetry.space_group_name_H-M   'P 1'
#
loop_
_entity.id
_entity.type
_entity.pdbx_description
1 polymer ?
#
loop_
_entity_poly.entity_id
_entity_poly.type
_entity_poly.pdbx_seq_one_letter_code
_entity_poly.pdbx_strand_id
1 'polypeptide(L)'
;MTTFPTAKVMMANVTQLRITGTLIWKVNENSLSNYPSLKWLYLNKNKIQKIEDGAFARLYNLQVLYLSYNMIQRIGKGVFSSLQKLMTLYMYSNKIERIADGAFADLGQLKLL
;
A
#
# COMPACT_ATOMS: atom_id res chain seq x y z
N MET A 1 -18.46 7.99 -0.52
CA MET A 1 -17.07 7.51 -0.67
C MET A 1 -16.44 7.48 0.72
N THR A 2 -15.97 6.32 1.20
CA THR A 2 -15.15 6.26 2.42
C THR A 2 -13.73 6.70 2.09
N THR A 3 -13.24 7.70 2.80
CA THR A 3 -11.85 8.16 2.73
C THR A 3 -11.04 7.49 3.82
N PHE A 4 -9.71 7.53 3.70
CA PHE A 4 -8.84 7.26 4.84
C PHE A 4 -9.21 8.22 5.98
N PRO A 5 -9.16 7.78 7.25
CA PRO A 5 -9.33 8.68 8.37
C PRO A 5 -8.25 9.77 8.29
N THR A 6 -8.63 10.99 7.92
CA THR A 6 -7.72 12.13 7.93
C THR A 6 -7.54 12.57 9.37
N ALA A 7 -6.48 12.08 10.01
CA ALA A 7 -6.08 12.61 11.30
C ALA A 7 -5.56 14.04 11.13
N LYS A 8 -6.04 14.98 11.96
CA LYS A 8 -5.48 16.34 12.07
C LYS A 8 -4.06 16.37 12.65
N VAL A 9 -3.61 15.25 13.21
CA VAL A 9 -2.34 15.10 13.92
C VAL A 9 -1.60 13.87 13.39
N MET A 10 -0.27 13.98 13.26
CA MET A 10 0.58 12.86 12.84
C MET A 10 0.54 11.73 13.86
N MET A 11 0.30 10.51 13.39
CA MET A 11 0.19 9.28 14.19
C MET A 11 1.54 8.56 14.23
N ALA A 12 2.57 9.25 14.72
CA ALA A 12 3.97 8.83 14.63
C ALA A 12 4.30 7.51 15.37
N ASN A 13 3.45 7.05 16.29
CA ASN A 13 3.69 5.82 17.05
C ASN A 13 2.87 4.62 16.56
N VAL A 14 1.99 4.82 15.57
CA VAL A 14 1.18 3.72 15.03
C VAL A 14 2.04 2.86 14.11
N THR A 15 2.19 1.59 14.48
CA THR A 15 2.99 0.60 13.73
C THR A 15 2.13 -0.36 12.91
N GLN A 16 0.83 -0.46 13.23
CA GLN A 16 -0.12 -1.29 12.51
C GLN A 16 -1.38 -0.51 12.19
N LEU A 17 -1.79 -0.54 10.93
CA LEU A 17 -3.05 0.05 10.46
C LEU A 17 -3.84 -1.00 9.69
N ARG A 18 -5.10 -1.20 10.09
CA ARG A 18 -6.00 -2.17 9.47
C ARG A 18 -7.24 -1.47 8.95
N ILE A 19 -7.38 -1.41 7.64
CA ILE A 19 -8.54 -0.87 6.94
C ILE A 19 -8.99 -1.94 5.95
N THR A 20 -9.76 -2.91 6.44
CA THR A 20 -10.16 -4.11 5.70
C THR A 20 -11.68 -4.15 5.60
N GLY A 21 -12.22 -4.59 4.47
CA GLY A 21 -13.68 -4.75 4.34
C GLY A 21 -14.45 -3.44 4.21
N THR A 22 -13.81 -2.37 3.71
CA THR A 22 -14.43 -1.06 3.50
C THR A 22 -14.61 -0.77 2.00
N LEU A 23 -14.99 0.48 1.65
CA LEU A 23 -15.22 0.92 0.26
C LEU A 23 -14.09 1.80 -0.30
N ILE A 24 -12.88 1.71 0.26
CA ILE A 24 -11.72 2.40 -0.32
C ILE A 24 -11.49 1.88 -1.74
N TRP A 25 -11.47 2.80 -2.70
CA TRP A 25 -11.29 2.49 -4.12
C TRP A 25 -10.00 3.08 -4.70
N LYS A 26 -9.35 4.00 -3.98
CA LYS A 26 -8.12 4.67 -4.40
C LYS A 26 -7.20 4.91 -3.20
N VAL A 27 -5.88 4.79 -3.42
CA VAL A 27 -4.83 5.19 -2.48
C VAL A 27 -3.94 6.23 -3.16
N ASN A 28 -3.69 7.33 -2.47
CA ASN A 28 -2.85 8.44 -2.94
C ASN A 28 -1.84 8.88 -1.87
N GLU A 29 -0.94 9.80 -2.21
CA GLU A 29 0.13 10.27 -1.32
C GLU A 29 -0.35 10.74 0.06
N ASN A 30 -1.56 11.30 0.14
CA ASN A 30 -2.13 11.85 1.37
C ASN A 30 -2.90 10.81 2.19
N SER A 31 -3.18 9.64 1.62
CA SER A 31 -3.98 8.59 2.26
C SER A 31 -3.30 8.03 3.52
N LEU A 32 -1.96 7.96 3.51
CA LEU A 32 -1.15 7.26 4.52
C LEU A 32 -0.02 8.13 5.08
N SER A 33 0.07 9.41 4.69
CA SER A 33 1.16 10.32 5.07
C SER A 33 1.26 10.58 6.57
N ASN A 34 0.15 10.45 7.31
CA ASN A 34 0.10 10.64 8.76
C ASN A 34 0.67 9.46 9.58
N TYR A 35 1.04 8.34 8.94
CA TYR A 35 1.47 7.12 9.63
C TYR A 35 2.91 6.69 9.24
N PRO A 36 3.94 7.52 9.50
CA PRO A 36 5.30 7.26 9.02
C PRO A 36 6.00 6.04 9.65
N SER A 37 5.47 5.55 10.79
CA SER A 37 6.06 4.44 11.55
C SER A 37 5.40 3.09 11.28
N LEU A 38 4.53 3.00 10.26
CA LEU A 38 3.86 1.73 9.93
C LEU A 38 4.87 0.66 9.55
N LYS A 39 4.63 -0.52 10.10
CA LYS A 39 5.30 -1.80 9.81
C LYS A 39 4.32 -2.79 9.17
N TRP A 40 3.05 -2.77 9.58
CA TRP A 40 1.98 -3.62 9.01
C TRP A 40 0.82 -2.77 8.50
N LEU A 41 0.51 -2.93 7.21
CA LEU A 41 -0.61 -2.24 6.58
C LEU A 41 -1.55 -3.27 5.94
N TYR A 42 -2.80 -3.28 6.40
CA TYR A 42 -3.84 -4.14 5.86
C TYR A 42 -4.85 -3.29 5.10
N LEU A 43 -4.86 -3.46 3.78
CA LEU A 43 -5.80 -2.86 2.82
C LEU A 43 -6.56 -3.93 2.03
N ASN A 44 -6.50 -5.19 2.46
CA ASN A 44 -7.17 -6.30 1.80
C ASN A 44 -8.71 -6.19 1.91
N LYS A 45 -9.41 -6.86 1.00
CA LYS A 45 -10.89 -6.90 0.95
C LYS A 45 -11.53 -5.50 0.86
N ASN A 46 -10.92 -4.56 0.14
CA ASN A 46 -11.55 -3.30 -0.22
C ASN A 46 -11.95 -3.32 -1.71
N LYS A 47 -12.05 -2.15 -2.33
CA LYS A 47 -12.39 -1.97 -3.75
C LYS A 47 -11.29 -1.20 -4.48
N ILE A 48 -10.04 -1.27 -4.00
CA ILE A 48 -8.93 -0.47 -4.52
C ILE A 48 -8.71 -0.82 -5.99
N GLN A 49 -8.87 0.16 -6.87
CA GLN A 49 -8.64 0.04 -8.31
C GLN A 49 -7.39 0.80 -8.72
N LYS A 50 -7.11 1.93 -8.04
CA LYS A 50 -6.02 2.84 -8.38
C LYS A 50 -5.10 3.06 -7.17
N ILE A 51 -3.81 2.80 -7.37
CA ILE A 51 -2.74 3.23 -6.48
C ILE A 51 -2.01 4.34 -7.25
N GLU A 52 -2.10 5.58 -6.77
CA GLU A 52 -1.44 6.73 -7.38
C GLU A 52 0.05 6.76 -7.03
N ASP A 53 0.84 7.45 -7.86
CA ASP A 53 2.25 7.65 -7.60
C ASP A 53 2.46 8.30 -6.23
N GLY A 54 3.45 7.81 -5.49
CA GLY A 54 3.71 8.28 -4.13
C GLY A 54 2.71 7.83 -3.06
N ALA A 55 1.73 6.97 -3.38
CA ALA A 55 0.75 6.45 -2.40
C ALA A 55 1.39 5.85 -1.12
N PHE A 56 2.62 5.34 -1.24
CA PHE A 56 3.37 4.76 -0.13
C PHE A 56 4.63 5.55 0.25
N ALA A 57 4.83 6.75 -0.29
CA ALA A 57 6.10 7.51 -0.22
C ALA A 57 6.63 7.76 1.21
N ARG A 58 5.79 7.71 2.24
CA ARG A 58 6.18 7.93 3.65
C ARG A 58 6.38 6.65 4.46
N LEU A 59 6.20 5.48 3.85
CA LEU A 59 6.15 4.19 4.55
C LEU A 59 7.48 3.43 4.51
N TYR A 60 8.59 4.12 4.79
CA TYR A 60 9.95 3.56 4.74
C TYR A 60 10.18 2.40 5.72
N ASN A 61 9.35 2.30 6.75
CA ASN A 61 9.43 1.26 7.76
C ASN A 61 8.49 0.08 7.51
N LEU A 62 7.72 0.10 6.41
CA LEU A 62 6.73 -0.92 6.14
C LEU A 62 7.40 -2.26 5.83
N GLN A 63 6.93 -3.31 6.50
CA GLN A 63 7.47 -4.66 6.41
C GLN A 63 6.48 -5.60 5.73
N VAL A 64 5.18 -5.40 5.99
CA VAL A 64 4.12 -6.26 5.46
C VAL A 64 2.97 -5.40 4.91
N LEU A 65 2.60 -5.68 3.67
CA LEU A 65 1.51 -5.01 2.97
C LEU A 65 0.50 -6.04 2.44
N TYR A 66 -0.75 -5.93 2.88
CA TYR A 66 -1.86 -6.72 2.36
C TYR A 66 -2.73 -5.89 1.43
N LEU A 67 -2.72 -6.22 0.15
CA LEU A 67 -3.56 -5.64 -0.91
C LEU A 67 -4.46 -6.69 -1.59
N SER A 68 -4.47 -7.93 -1.09
CA SER A 68 -5.30 -9.00 -1.66
C SER A 68 -6.80 -8.71 -1.63
N TYR A 69 -7.56 -9.33 -2.53
CA TYR A 69 -9.01 -9.12 -2.64
C TYR A 69 -9.37 -7.64 -2.87
N ASN A 70 -8.68 -7.01 -3.82
CA ASN A 70 -9.01 -5.68 -4.33
C ASN A 70 -9.32 -5.77 -5.84
N MET A 71 -9.30 -4.64 -6.54
CA MET A 71 -9.61 -4.54 -7.96
C MET A 71 -8.48 -3.87 -8.74
N ILE A 72 -7.24 -3.99 -8.26
CA ILE A 72 -6.07 -3.34 -8.87
C ILE A 72 -5.82 -3.98 -10.23
N GLN A 73 -5.73 -3.15 -11.27
CA GLN A 73 -5.52 -3.62 -12.65
C GLN A 73 -4.09 -3.46 -13.15
N ARG A 74 -3.36 -2.47 -12.64
CA ARG A 74 -2.02 -2.12 -13.12
C ARG A 74 -1.10 -1.83 -11.96
N ILE A 75 0.12 -2.34 -12.03
CA ILE A 75 1.21 -1.97 -11.14
C ILE A 75 2.22 -1.16 -11.95
N GLY A 76 2.30 0.13 -11.64
CA GLY A 76 3.25 1.05 -12.26
C GLY A 76 4.66 0.89 -11.73
N LYS A 77 5.64 1.38 -12.50
CA LYS A 77 7.02 1.49 -12.05
C LYS A 77 7.08 2.47 -10.88
N GLY A 78 7.79 2.12 -9.82
CA GLY A 78 7.99 3.01 -8.66
C GLY A 78 6.81 3.10 -7.69
N VAL A 79 5.69 2.39 -7.91
CA VAL A 79 4.58 2.34 -6.94
C VAL A 79 5.09 1.92 -5.55
N PHE A 80 6.06 0.99 -5.50
CA PHE A 80 6.62 0.47 -4.26
C PHE A 80 8.04 0.97 -3.95
N SER A 81 8.55 2.00 -4.65
CA SER A 81 9.96 2.41 -4.57
C SER A 81 10.43 2.85 -3.18
N SER A 82 9.51 3.39 -2.37
CA SER A 82 9.77 3.83 -1.00
C SER A 82 9.78 2.70 0.04
N LEU A 83 9.31 1.50 -0.33
CA LEU A 83 9.09 0.38 0.58
C LEU A 83 10.36 -0.48 0.77
N GLN A 84 11.48 0.16 1.09
CA GLN A 84 12.80 -0.46 1.14
C GLN A 84 12.94 -1.60 2.18
N LYS A 85 12.08 -1.62 3.21
CA LYS A 85 12.06 -2.66 4.26
C LYS A 85 10.95 -3.69 4.06
N LEU A 86 10.23 -3.65 2.94
CA LEU A 86 9.11 -4.56 2.69
C LEU A 86 9.64 -5.99 2.49
N MET A 87 9.18 -6.89 3.34
CA MET A 87 9.53 -8.32 3.28
C MET A 87 8.41 -9.16 2.69
N THR A 88 7.17 -8.67 2.80
CA THR A 88 5.98 -9.45 2.43
C THR A 88 4.93 -8.56 1.78
N LEU A 89 4.55 -8.92 0.56
CA LEU A 89 3.52 -8.24 -0.21
C LEU A 89 2.47 -9.25 -0.64
N TYR A 90 1.23 -9.10 -0.19
CA TYR A 90 0.13 -9.95 -0.65
C TYR A 90 -0.75 -9.17 -1.64
N MET A 91 -0.81 -9.61 -2.90
CA MET A 91 -1.64 -8.97 -3.94
C MET A 91 -2.53 -9.93 -4.72
N TYR A 92 -2.65 -11.19 -4.29
CA TYR A 92 -3.52 -12.17 -4.93
C TYR A 92 -5.01 -11.75 -4.90
N SER A 93 -5.81 -12.33 -5.81
CA SER A 93 -7.22 -11.95 -5.98
C SER A 93 -7.41 -10.44 -6.26
N ASN A 94 -6.56 -9.90 -7.13
CA ASN A 94 -6.77 -8.62 -7.81
C ASN A 94 -7.14 -8.87 -9.29
N LYS A 95 -7.21 -7.82 -10.10
CA LYS A 95 -7.48 -7.88 -11.55
C LYS A 95 -6.26 -7.46 -12.35
N ILE A 96 -5.06 -7.83 -11.91
CA ILE A 96 -3.81 -7.32 -12.47
C ILE A 96 -3.66 -7.84 -13.91
N GLU A 97 -3.71 -6.92 -14.86
CA GLU A 97 -3.54 -7.18 -16.29
C GLU A 97 -2.14 -6.75 -16.77
N ARG A 98 -1.52 -5.77 -16.09
CA ARG A 98 -0.20 -5.24 -16.46
C ARG A 98 0.64 -4.95 -15.23
N ILE A 99 1.90 -5.36 -15.29
CA ILE A 99 2.95 -4.98 -14.34
C ILE A 99 4.04 -4.32 -15.17
N ALA A 100 4.44 -3.11 -14.79
CA ALA A 100 5.52 -2.40 -15.47
C ALA A 100 6.87 -3.07 -15.19
N ASP A 101 7.78 -3.01 -16.17
CA ASP A 101 9.14 -3.50 -16.01
C ASP A 101 9.83 -2.80 -14.83
N GLY A 102 10.42 -3.60 -13.94
CA GLY A 102 11.05 -3.10 -12.73
C GLY A 102 10.08 -2.54 -11.68
N ALA A 103 8.77 -2.84 -11.74
CA ALA A 103 7.80 -2.43 -10.72
C ALA A 103 8.19 -2.81 -9.27
N PHE A 104 9.01 -3.86 -9.13
CA PHE A 104 9.50 -4.37 -7.84
C PHE A 104 11.02 -4.23 -7.66
N ALA A 105 11.71 -3.51 -8.56
CA ALA A 105 13.18 -3.46 -8.57
C ALA A 105 13.78 -2.88 -7.28
N ASP A 106 13.06 -1.97 -6.62
CA ASP A 106 13.51 -1.32 -5.38
C ASP A 106 13.23 -2.15 -4.11
N LEU A 107 12.52 -3.28 -4.23
CA LEU A 107 12.12 -4.12 -3.10
C LEU A 107 13.21 -5.13 -2.71
N GLY A 108 14.42 -4.64 -2.40
CA GLY A 108 15.59 -5.47 -2.15
C GLY A 108 15.52 -6.41 -0.93
N GLN A 109 14.50 -6.26 -0.07
CA GLN A 109 14.26 -7.12 1.09
C GLN A 109 13.06 -8.07 0.93
N LEU A 110 12.40 -8.07 -0.23
CA LEU A 110 11.18 -8.85 -0.45
C LEU A 110 11.49 -10.34 -0.46
N LYS A 111 10.78 -11.08 0.39
CA LYS A 111 10.92 -12.54 0.52
C LYS A 111 9.68 -13.29 0.05
N LEU A 112 8.52 -12.64 0.08
CA LEU A 112 7.24 -13.22 -0.28
C LEU A 112 6.38 -12.22 -1.07
N LEU A 113 5.84 -12.69 -2.20
CA LEU A 113 4.97 -11.94 -3.12
C LEU A 113 3.72 -12.77 -3.48
#